data_AF-A0A8T3QA76-F1
#
_entry.id   AF-A0A8T3QA76-F1
#
_cell.length_a   1.000
_cell.length_b   1.000
_cell.length_c   1.000
_cell.angle_alpha   90.00
_cell.angle_beta   90.00
_cell.angle_gamma   90.00
#
_symmetry.space_group_name_H-M   'P 1'
#
loop_
_entity.id
_entity.type
_entity.pdbx_description
1 polymer ?
#
loop_
_entity_poly.entity_id
_entity_poly.type
_entity_poly.pdbx_seq_one_letter_code
_entity_poly.pdbx_strand_id
1 'polypeptide(L)'
;MKKGLLLLIGLLIVVCAHATVLPGTLYGSVPGNPYVNGTAMQGYELIANRSCKDMSCVQQNIRLIDSQIADLIARRLAFVKRGAALKNSAIVPNNVQQNPNIITQVTRQAQAQGYPPEIAQSVFQELDRQSQAFEDKYENQTPQPSPNSLGVPTHNVNNPVITPTITPGLGVTPTVTPGAPGQP
;
A
#
# COMPACT_ATOMS: atom_id res chain seq x y z
N MET A 1 -50.14 -19.93 -44.75
CA MET A 1 -51.31 -19.59 -43.92
C MET A 1 -50.85 -18.96 -42.61
N LYS A 2 -51.39 -17.78 -42.28
CA LYS A 2 -51.42 -17.05 -40.97
C LYS A 2 -50.06 -16.61 -40.37
N LYS A 3 -49.68 -15.32 -40.46
CA LYS A 3 -49.99 -14.20 -39.52
C LYS A 3 -49.41 -14.49 -38.12
N GLY A 4 -48.47 -13.75 -37.53
CA GLY A 4 -48.30 -12.30 -37.49
C GLY A 4 -48.84 -11.73 -36.17
N LEU A 5 -48.07 -10.83 -35.54
CA LEU A 5 -48.54 -9.69 -34.73
C LEU A 5 -48.89 -9.88 -33.23
N LEU A 6 -48.02 -9.35 -32.36
CA LEU A 6 -48.28 -8.57 -31.12
C LEU A 6 -46.91 -8.31 -30.46
N LEU A 7 -46.16 -7.24 -30.71
CA LEU A 7 -46.39 -5.78 -30.56
C LEU A 7 -46.52 -5.31 -29.10
N LEU A 8 -45.44 -4.66 -28.62
CA LEU A 8 -45.40 -3.30 -28.06
C LEU A 8 -46.15 -3.00 -26.75
N ILE A 9 -45.45 -3.10 -25.61
CA ILE A 9 -45.49 -2.19 -24.44
C ILE A 9 -44.11 -2.36 -23.74
N GLY A 10 -43.27 -1.39 -23.44
CA GLY A 10 -43.39 0.06 -23.55
C GLY A 10 -42.00 0.71 -23.62
N LEU A 11 -41.89 1.62 -24.58
CA LEU A 11 -41.00 2.76 -24.56
C LEU A 11 -41.81 3.89 -23.93
N LEU A 12 -41.41 4.44 -22.78
CA LEU A 12 -41.54 5.87 -22.44
C LEU A 12 -40.92 6.18 -21.05
N ILE A 13 -39.89 7.03 -21.08
CA ILE A 13 -39.52 8.06 -20.08
C ILE A 13 -38.99 7.58 -18.73
N VAL A 14 -37.65 7.59 -18.57
CA VAL A 14 -36.97 8.55 -17.69
C VAL A 14 -35.66 8.96 -18.34
N VAL A 15 -35.67 10.18 -18.89
CA VAL A 15 -34.48 11.02 -19.10
C VAL A 15 -34.02 11.51 -17.73
N CYS A 16 -32.69 11.57 -17.52
CA CYS A 16 -31.89 11.98 -16.35
C CYS A 16 -31.10 10.76 -15.82
N ALA A 17 -29.78 10.68 -15.86
CA ALA A 17 -28.76 11.71 -15.82
C ALA A 17 -27.57 11.31 -16.69
N HIS A 18 -27.02 12.29 -17.40
CA HIS A 18 -25.64 12.23 -17.89
C HIS A 18 -24.74 12.24 -16.66
N ALA A 19 -24.39 11.06 -16.14
CA ALA A 19 -23.22 10.92 -15.29
C ALA A 19 -22.02 11.03 -16.23
N THR A 20 -21.55 12.25 -16.45
CA THR A 20 -20.17 12.49 -16.81
C THR A 20 -19.31 11.83 -15.74
N VAL A 21 -18.81 10.63 -16.05
CA VAL A 21 -17.74 10.01 -15.28
C VAL A 21 -16.54 10.92 -15.49
N LEU A 22 -16.33 11.85 -14.56
CA LEU A 22 -15.12 12.64 -14.46
C LEU A 22 -13.98 11.66 -14.17
N PRO A 23 -12.97 11.53 -15.05
CA PRO A 23 -11.76 10.83 -14.68
C PRO A 23 -10.96 11.72 -13.71
N GLY A 24 -10.71 11.24 -12.50
CA GLY A 24 -9.49 11.62 -11.77
C GLY A 24 -9.57 12.67 -10.65
N THR A 25 -10.65 12.75 -9.86
CA THR A 25 -10.69 13.65 -8.68
C THR A 25 -10.86 12.92 -7.36
N LEU A 26 -9.99 11.96 -7.02
CA LEU A 26 -9.92 11.42 -5.65
C LEU A 26 -8.48 11.14 -5.17
N TYR A 27 -7.54 12.01 -5.52
CA TYR A 27 -6.39 12.29 -4.67
C TYR A 27 -6.30 13.80 -4.53
N GLY A 28 -6.67 14.29 -3.34
CA GLY A 28 -6.74 15.71 -3.04
C GLY A 28 -5.45 16.41 -3.43
N SER A 29 -5.58 17.54 -4.09
CA SER A 29 -4.54 18.52 -4.28
C SER A 29 -3.90 18.82 -2.93
N VAL A 30 -2.70 18.27 -2.71
CA VAL A 30 -1.87 18.65 -1.56
C VAL A 30 -1.55 20.14 -1.73
N PRO A 31 -1.90 21.01 -0.76
CA PRO A 31 -1.57 22.44 -0.84
C PRO A 31 -0.05 22.60 -0.95
N GLY A 32 0.41 23.30 -1.99
CA GLY A 32 1.83 23.43 -2.30
C GLY A 32 2.34 22.54 -3.45
N ASN A 33 1.47 21.80 -4.13
CA ASN A 33 1.85 21.07 -5.34
C ASN A 33 1.99 22.07 -6.51
N PRO A 34 3.20 22.35 -7.05
CA PRO A 34 3.45 23.42 -8.03
C PRO A 34 2.87 23.15 -9.44
N TYR A 35 1.99 22.16 -9.59
CA TYR A 35 1.51 21.64 -10.87
C TYR A 35 0.18 22.28 -11.24
N VAL A 36 0.21 23.60 -11.42
CA VAL A 36 -0.88 24.31 -12.10
C VAL A 36 -0.65 24.09 -13.60
N ASN A 37 -1.30 23.07 -14.17
CA ASN A 37 -1.41 22.74 -15.60
C ASN A 37 -0.50 21.64 -16.23
N GLY A 38 0.15 20.76 -15.45
CA GLY A 38 0.99 19.67 -16.00
C GLY A 38 0.94 18.35 -15.20
N THR A 39 1.46 17.27 -15.76
CA THR A 39 1.61 15.97 -15.06
C THR A 39 2.69 16.04 -13.98
N ALA A 40 2.65 15.14 -12.99
CA ALA A 40 3.67 15.08 -11.93
C ALA A 40 5.10 14.94 -12.50
N MET A 41 5.26 14.18 -13.58
CA MET A 41 6.54 14.02 -14.27
C MET A 41 7.07 15.34 -14.85
N GLN A 42 6.21 16.14 -15.50
CA GLN A 42 6.61 17.41 -16.12
C GLN A 42 7.16 18.43 -15.10
N GLY A 43 6.55 18.53 -13.92
CA GLY A 43 7.11 19.40 -12.87
C GLY A 43 8.36 18.85 -12.20
N TYR A 44 8.54 17.52 -12.11
CA TYR A 44 9.84 16.98 -11.68
C TYR A 44 10.93 17.28 -12.71
N GLU A 45 10.62 17.24 -14.00
CA GLU A 45 11.52 17.66 -15.07
C GLU A 45 11.89 19.14 -14.94
N LEU A 46 10.92 20.03 -14.69
CA LEU A 46 11.18 21.45 -14.43
C LEU A 46 12.08 21.66 -13.22
N ILE A 47 11.88 20.91 -12.13
CA ILE A 47 12.74 20.97 -10.93
C ILE A 47 14.15 20.51 -11.28
N ALA A 48 14.30 19.38 -11.97
CA ALA A 48 15.60 18.84 -12.39
C ALA A 48 16.37 19.84 -13.25
N ASN A 49 15.71 20.41 -14.27
CA ASN A 49 16.29 21.40 -15.19
C ASN A 49 16.72 22.69 -14.50
N ARG A 50 15.97 23.13 -13.48
CA ARG A 50 16.31 24.34 -12.71
C ARG A 50 17.43 24.09 -11.71
N SER A 51 17.41 22.95 -11.04
CA SER A 51 18.25 22.66 -9.87
C SER A 51 19.62 22.08 -10.21
N CYS A 52 19.76 21.40 -11.36
CA CYS A 52 21.03 20.83 -11.79
C CYS A 52 21.57 21.51 -13.04
N LYS A 53 22.86 21.88 -13.01
CA LYS A 53 23.58 22.53 -14.12
C LYS A 53 24.58 21.61 -14.81
N ASP A 54 24.85 20.46 -14.22
CA ASP A 54 25.78 19.46 -14.73
C ASP A 54 25.32 18.04 -14.38
N MET A 55 26.00 17.06 -14.97
CA MET A 55 25.72 15.63 -14.75
C MET A 55 26.04 15.15 -13.34
N SER A 56 26.96 15.82 -12.63
CA SER A 56 27.33 15.45 -11.26
C SER A 56 26.15 15.68 -10.31
N CYS A 57 25.50 16.84 -10.41
CA CYS A 57 24.29 17.16 -9.67
C CYS A 57 23.15 16.17 -9.97
N VAL A 58 22.92 15.84 -11.24
CA VAL A 58 21.88 14.89 -11.65
C VAL A 58 22.11 13.53 -11.00
N GLN A 59 23.32 12.99 -11.09
CA GLN A 59 23.66 11.70 -10.49
C GLN A 59 23.54 11.72 -8.96
N GLN A 60 23.89 12.83 -8.31
CA GLN A 60 23.71 12.96 -6.87
C GLN A 60 22.24 12.91 -6.47
N ASN A 61 21.35 13.60 -7.20
CA ASN A 61 19.91 13.58 -6.94
C ASN A 61 19.30 12.19 -7.20
N ILE A 62 19.74 11.50 -8.26
CA ILE A 62 19.32 10.11 -8.51
C ILE A 62 19.71 9.21 -7.33
N ARG A 63 20.96 9.29 -6.85
CA ARG A 63 21.41 8.50 -5.69
C ARG A 63 20.59 8.78 -4.42
N LEU A 64 20.16 10.02 -4.22
CA LEU A 64 19.28 10.36 -3.09
C LEU A 64 17.89 9.72 -3.24
N ILE A 65 17.31 9.74 -4.43
CA ILE A 65 16.04 9.07 -4.73
C ILE A 65 16.16 7.55 -4.56
N ASP A 66 17.24 6.94 -5.06
CA ASP A 66 17.49 5.51 -4.92
C ASP A 66 17.57 5.09 -3.44
N SER A 67 18.20 5.93 -2.59
CA SER A 67 18.23 5.70 -1.14
C SER A 67 16.82 5.75 -0.53
N GLN A 68 15.95 6.63 -0.99
CA GLN A 68 14.56 6.70 -0.52
C GLN A 68 13.75 5.50 -0.99
N ILE A 69 13.96 5.03 -2.22
CA ILE A 69 13.34 3.81 -2.74
C ILE A 69 13.74 2.59 -1.88
N ALA A 70 15.03 2.48 -1.53
CA ALA A 70 15.51 1.40 -0.68
C ALA A 70 14.85 1.40 0.72
N ASP A 71 14.70 2.58 1.35
CA ASP A 71 13.97 2.73 2.62
C ASP A 71 12.50 2.29 2.49
N LEU A 72 11.82 2.72 1.43
CA LEU A 72 10.43 2.35 1.17
C LEU A 72 10.26 0.84 0.96
N ILE A 73 11.21 0.18 0.27
CA ILE A 73 11.21 -1.28 0.12
C ILE A 73 11.37 -1.96 1.48
N ALA A 74 12.31 -1.51 2.31
CA ALA A 74 12.51 -2.07 3.65
C ALA A 74 11.24 -1.96 4.51
N ARG A 75 10.60 -0.78 4.49
CA ARG A 75 9.33 -0.54 5.19
C ARG A 75 8.22 -1.45 4.66
N ARG A 76 8.09 -1.59 3.34
CA ARG A 76 7.10 -2.50 2.71
C ARG A 76 7.32 -3.94 3.19
N LEU A 77 8.56 -4.42 3.21
CA LEU A 77 8.89 -5.78 3.65
C LEU A 77 8.60 -6.02 5.14
N ALA A 78 8.70 -5.00 6.00
CA ALA A 78 8.28 -5.12 7.39
C ALA A 78 6.77 -5.42 7.51
N PHE A 79 5.93 -4.79 6.67
CA PHE A 79 4.50 -5.10 6.61
C PHE A 79 4.21 -6.48 6.03
N VAL A 80 4.94 -6.91 5.00
CA VAL A 80 4.84 -8.28 4.46
C VAL A 80 5.16 -9.31 5.54
N LYS A 81 6.24 -9.11 6.30
CA LYS A 81 6.60 -9.97 7.44
C LYS A 81 5.51 -9.99 8.51
N ARG A 82 4.90 -8.84 8.81
CA ARG A 82 3.76 -8.78 9.74
C ARG A 82 2.54 -9.54 9.21
N GLY A 83 2.26 -9.44 7.92
CA GLY A 83 1.22 -10.21 7.23
C GLY A 83 1.41 -11.72 7.40
N ALA A 84 2.61 -12.22 7.13
CA ALA A 84 2.99 -13.63 7.34
C ALA A 84 2.70 -14.09 8.78
N ALA A 85 3.12 -13.30 9.77
CA ALA A 85 2.91 -13.62 11.18
C ALA A 85 1.42 -13.67 11.56
N LEU A 86 0.59 -12.80 10.97
CA LEU A 86 -0.86 -12.79 11.22
C LEU A 86 -1.55 -14.03 10.66
N LYS A 87 -1.17 -14.48 9.46
CA LYS A 87 -1.64 -15.74 8.87
C LYS A 87 -1.30 -16.94 9.76
N ASN A 88 -0.03 -17.03 10.20
CA ASN A 88 0.43 -18.11 11.08
C ASN A 88 -0.31 -18.17 12.43
N SER A 89 -0.78 -17.02 12.93
CA SER A 89 -1.53 -16.95 14.19
C SER A 89 -3.01 -17.38 14.06
N ALA A 90 -3.46 -17.81 12.87
CA ALA A 90 -4.86 -18.13 12.55
C ALA A 90 -5.86 -16.99 12.83
N ILE A 91 -5.38 -15.77 13.09
CA ILE A 91 -6.20 -14.55 13.20
C ILE A 91 -6.82 -14.21 11.85
N VAL A 92 -6.12 -14.55 10.77
CA VAL A 92 -6.52 -14.31 9.39
C VAL A 92 -6.46 -15.63 8.63
N PRO A 93 -7.47 -15.98 7.81
CA PRO A 93 -7.38 -17.15 6.94
C PRO A 93 -6.11 -17.11 6.07
N ASN A 94 -5.38 -18.23 6.00
CA ASN A 94 -4.16 -18.33 5.18
C ASN A 94 -4.42 -18.03 3.68
N ASN A 95 -5.67 -18.11 3.24
CA ASN A 95 -6.09 -17.85 1.86
C ASN A 95 -6.53 -16.41 1.60
N VAL A 96 -6.30 -15.44 2.50
CA VAL A 96 -6.52 -14.04 2.16
C VAL A 96 -5.61 -13.68 1.00
N GLN A 97 -6.22 -13.66 -0.18
CA GLN A 97 -5.57 -13.45 -1.47
C GLN A 97 -4.86 -12.09 -1.42
N GLN A 98 -3.58 -12.07 -1.76
CA GLN A 98 -2.86 -10.82 -1.95
C GLN A 98 -3.64 -9.93 -2.91
N ASN A 99 -3.68 -8.62 -2.62
CA ASN A 99 -4.46 -7.63 -3.34
C ASN A 99 -4.32 -7.81 -4.87
N PRO A 100 -5.32 -8.37 -5.57
CA PRO A 100 -5.20 -8.72 -6.99
C PRO A 100 -5.11 -7.47 -7.90
N ASN A 101 -5.12 -6.27 -7.31
CA ASN A 101 -5.32 -5.00 -8.00
C ASN A 101 -4.10 -4.06 -7.91
N ILE A 102 -2.99 -4.45 -7.26
CA ILE A 102 -1.86 -3.53 -7.09
C ILE A 102 -1.25 -3.11 -8.44
N ILE A 103 -1.11 -4.03 -9.40
CA ILE A 103 -0.55 -3.74 -10.73
C ILE A 103 -1.45 -2.75 -11.49
N THR A 104 -2.76 -2.98 -11.51
CA THR A 104 -3.71 -2.07 -12.17
C THR A 104 -3.76 -0.70 -11.49
N GLN A 105 -3.60 -0.65 -10.17
CA GLN A 105 -3.55 0.62 -9.44
C GLN A 105 -2.32 1.43 -9.82
N VAL A 106 -1.13 0.82 -9.80
CA VAL A 106 0.12 1.55 -10.07
C VAL A 106 0.28 1.94 -11.53
N THR A 107 -0.26 1.16 -12.48
CA THR A 107 -0.28 1.55 -13.90
C THR A 107 -1.20 2.73 -14.15
N ARG A 108 -2.39 2.76 -13.53
CA ARG A 108 -3.29 3.93 -13.58
C ARG A 108 -2.64 5.16 -12.95
N GLN A 109 -1.96 4.98 -11.82
CA GLN A 109 -1.23 6.06 -11.16
C GLN A 109 -0.10 6.58 -12.07
N ALA A 110 0.61 5.71 -12.77
CA ALA A 110 1.65 6.09 -13.71
C ALA A 110 1.12 6.95 -14.87
N GLN A 111 -0.01 6.53 -15.46
CA GLN A 111 -0.72 7.31 -16.48
C GLN A 111 -1.08 8.71 -15.96
N ALA A 112 -1.68 8.78 -14.77
CA ALA A 112 -2.08 10.06 -14.17
C ALA A 112 -0.87 10.96 -13.83
N GLN A 113 0.26 10.36 -13.47
CA GLN A 113 1.50 11.08 -13.16
C GLN A 113 2.35 11.41 -14.41
N GLY A 114 2.00 10.87 -15.57
CA GLY A 114 2.64 11.17 -16.84
C GLY A 114 3.98 10.45 -17.07
N TYR A 115 4.20 9.29 -16.44
CA TYR A 115 5.34 8.42 -16.77
C TYR A 115 4.87 7.09 -17.38
N PRO A 116 5.71 6.38 -18.17
CA PRO A 116 5.31 5.18 -18.89
C PRO A 116 4.71 4.10 -17.97
N PRO A 117 3.46 3.64 -18.20
CA PRO A 117 2.80 2.64 -17.35
C PRO A 117 3.53 1.30 -17.32
N GLU A 118 4.24 0.96 -18.38
CA GLU A 118 4.99 -0.29 -18.54
C GLU A 118 6.17 -0.35 -17.56
N ILE A 119 6.76 0.79 -17.22
CA ILE A 119 7.78 0.91 -16.17
C ILE A 119 7.17 0.61 -14.81
N ALA A 120 6.00 1.22 -14.49
CA ALA A 120 5.32 0.95 -13.23
C ALA A 120 4.94 -0.53 -13.10
N GLN A 121 4.39 -1.09 -14.17
CA GLN A 121 3.97 -2.48 -14.23
C GLN A 121 5.16 -3.42 -13.96
N SER A 122 6.25 -3.31 -14.71
CA SER A 122 7.40 -4.20 -14.59
C SER A 122 8.04 -4.14 -13.20
N VAL A 123 8.24 -2.93 -12.66
CA VAL A 123 8.80 -2.74 -11.32
C VAL A 123 7.92 -3.38 -10.25
N PHE A 124 6.61 -3.14 -10.29
CA PHE A 124 5.72 -3.66 -9.26
C PHE A 124 5.43 -5.15 -9.40
N GLN A 125 5.44 -5.71 -10.61
CA GLN A 125 5.37 -7.16 -10.83
C GLN A 125 6.55 -7.87 -10.16
N GLU A 126 7.76 -7.36 -10.35
CA GLU A 126 8.95 -7.94 -9.74
C GLU A 126 8.96 -7.74 -8.22
N LEU A 127 8.62 -6.54 -7.74
CA LEU A 127 8.53 -6.26 -6.31
C LEU A 127 7.51 -7.18 -5.61
N ASP A 128 6.36 -7.41 -6.24
CA ASP A 128 5.33 -8.29 -5.70
C ASP A 128 5.81 -9.75 -5.65
N ARG A 129 6.39 -10.24 -6.74
CA ARG A 129 6.99 -11.58 -6.82
C ARG A 129 8.04 -11.82 -5.75
N GLN A 130 8.95 -10.87 -5.54
CA GLN A 130 10.00 -10.95 -4.52
C GLN A 130 9.42 -10.90 -3.10
N SER A 131 8.31 -10.19 -2.92
CA SER A 131 7.65 -10.07 -1.62
C SER A 131 6.91 -11.32 -1.22
N GLN A 132 6.24 -11.99 -2.16
CA GLN A 132 5.68 -13.33 -1.95
C GLN A 132 6.77 -14.32 -1.54
N ALA A 133 7.88 -14.37 -2.30
CA ALA A 133 9.02 -15.23 -1.96
C ALA A 133 9.66 -14.89 -0.59
N PHE A 134 9.61 -13.63 -0.17
CA PHE A 134 10.04 -13.21 1.17
C PHE A 134 9.03 -13.64 2.24
N GLU A 135 7.74 -13.49 1.99
CA GLU A 135 6.64 -13.91 2.85
C GLU A 135 6.71 -15.42 3.14
N ASP A 136 6.83 -16.24 2.09
CA ASP A 136 6.92 -17.71 2.16
C ASP A 136 8.04 -18.18 3.10
N LYS A 137 9.17 -17.46 3.13
CA LYS A 137 10.28 -17.78 4.04
C LYS A 137 9.87 -17.63 5.50
N TYR A 138 9.03 -16.67 5.85
CA TYR A 138 8.57 -16.47 7.22
C TYR A 138 7.37 -17.34 7.60
N GLU A 139 6.50 -17.66 6.65
CA GLU A 139 5.42 -18.63 6.87
C GLU A 139 6.00 -20.01 7.25
N ASN A 140 7.05 -20.45 6.54
CA ASN A 140 7.68 -21.76 6.75
C ASN A 140 8.64 -21.85 7.94
N GLN A 141 8.99 -20.73 8.59
CA GLN A 141 9.97 -20.70 9.68
C GLN A 141 9.36 -20.70 11.08
N THR A 142 8.09 -20.33 11.25
CA THR A 142 7.45 -20.41 12.57
C THR A 142 6.98 -21.84 12.83
N PRO A 143 7.41 -22.49 13.94
CA PRO A 143 6.81 -23.75 14.36
C PRO A 143 5.30 -23.57 14.47
N GLN A 144 4.54 -24.37 13.72
CA GLN A 144 3.10 -24.45 13.90
C GLN A 144 2.82 -24.74 15.39
N PRO A 145 1.93 -24.00 16.07
CA PRO A 145 1.54 -24.36 17.43
C PRO A 145 1.05 -25.81 17.39
N SER A 146 1.66 -26.66 18.23
CA SER A 146 1.32 -28.08 18.28
C SER A 146 -0.20 -28.22 18.47
N PRO A 147 -0.88 -29.12 17.73
CA PRO A 147 -2.32 -29.37 17.88
C PRO A 147 -2.76 -29.70 19.31
N ASN A 148 -1.80 -30.07 20.18
CA ASN A 148 -2.04 -30.39 21.59
C ASN A 148 -1.87 -29.19 22.56
N SER A 149 -1.70 -27.96 22.09
CA SER A 149 -1.60 -26.77 22.96
C SER A 149 -2.95 -26.07 23.23
N LEU A 150 -4.06 -26.82 23.32
CA LEU A 150 -5.32 -26.33 23.94
C LEU A 150 -5.19 -26.22 25.47
N GLY A 151 -4.02 -25.81 25.96
CA GLY A 151 -3.84 -25.37 27.33
C GLY A 151 -4.44 -23.98 27.45
N VAL A 152 -5.48 -23.86 28.28
CA VAL A 152 -6.12 -22.62 28.72
C VAL A 152 -5.08 -21.50 28.90
N PRO A 153 -5.28 -20.30 28.33
CA PRO A 153 -4.36 -19.19 28.54
C PRO A 153 -4.39 -18.78 30.02
N THR A 154 -3.35 -19.12 30.77
CA THR A 154 -3.10 -18.51 32.07
C THR A 154 -2.64 -17.08 31.80
N HIS A 155 -3.52 -16.10 32.06
CA HIS A 155 -3.17 -14.69 32.10
C HIS A 155 -2.00 -14.49 33.07
N ASN A 156 -0.79 -14.30 32.54
CA ASN A 156 0.35 -13.88 33.34
C ASN A 156 0.22 -12.36 33.57
N VAL A 157 -0.31 -12.01 34.75
CA VAL A 157 -0.56 -10.63 35.21
C VAL A 157 0.72 -9.81 35.43
N ASN A 158 1.91 -10.41 35.27
CA ASN A 158 3.18 -9.74 35.57
C ASN A 158 3.93 -9.23 34.32
N ASN A 159 3.35 -9.27 33.12
CA ASN A 159 4.02 -8.74 31.94
C ASN A 159 3.69 -7.23 31.78
N PRO A 160 4.68 -6.33 31.77
CA PRO A 160 4.43 -4.90 31.65
C PRO A 160 3.72 -4.59 30.32
N VAL A 161 2.59 -3.91 30.41
CA VAL A 161 1.84 -3.41 29.25
C VAL A 161 2.66 -2.30 28.60
N ILE A 162 3.28 -2.59 27.45
CA ILE A 162 3.93 -1.57 26.63
C ILE A 162 2.82 -0.88 25.82
N THR A 163 2.35 0.26 26.31
CA THR A 163 1.42 1.12 25.57
C THR A 163 2.24 2.05 24.67
N PRO A 164 2.18 1.94 23.32
CA PRO A 164 2.86 2.88 22.46
C PRO A 164 2.15 4.24 22.52
N THR A 165 2.82 5.24 23.08
CA THR A 165 2.38 6.64 22.96
C THR A 165 2.83 7.16 21.60
N ILE A 166 1.88 7.40 20.71
CA ILE A 166 2.14 8.05 19.42
C ILE A 166 2.09 9.56 19.63
N THR A 167 3.27 10.19 19.71
CA THR A 167 3.38 11.66 19.64
C THR A 167 3.40 12.08 18.18
N PRO A 168 2.44 12.90 17.70
CA PRO A 168 2.47 13.40 16.32
C PRO A 168 3.72 14.26 16.09
N GLY A 169 4.55 13.88 15.12
CA GLY A 169 5.62 14.73 14.59
C GLY A 169 7.05 14.43 15.04
N LEU A 170 7.29 13.49 15.94
CA LEU A 170 8.64 13.03 16.32
C LEU A 170 8.65 11.51 16.37
N GLY A 171 9.69 10.90 15.80
CA GLY A 171 9.80 9.45 15.63
C GLY A 171 9.60 8.63 16.91
N VAL A 172 9.26 7.35 16.73
CA VAL A 172 8.92 6.41 17.80
C VAL A 172 10.09 6.27 18.78
N THR A 173 9.93 6.73 20.02
CA THR A 173 10.88 6.47 21.10
C THR A 173 10.21 5.54 22.11
N PRO A 174 10.71 4.31 22.33
CA PRO A 174 10.12 3.42 23.33
C PRO A 174 10.39 3.97 24.74
N THR A 175 9.33 4.27 25.48
CA THR A 175 9.41 4.60 26.90
C THR A 175 9.08 3.36 27.71
N VAL A 176 10.02 2.89 28.53
CA VAL A 176 9.80 1.77 29.45
C VAL A 176 9.31 2.32 30.77
N THR A 177 8.06 2.04 31.13
CA THR A 177 7.52 2.35 32.46
C THR A 177 7.95 1.25 33.44
N PRO A 178 8.64 1.58 34.55
CA PRO A 178 8.97 0.59 35.58
C PRO A 178 7.70 0.02 36.21
N GLY A 179 7.63 -1.31 36.33
CA GLY A 179 6.54 -2.00 37.01
C GLY A 179 6.50 -1.64 38.50
N ALA A 180 5.28 -1.54 39.05
CA ALA A 180 5.08 -1.22 40.46
C ALA A 180 5.79 -2.25 41.37
N PRO A 181 6.43 -1.80 42.47
CA PRO A 181 7.03 -2.72 43.43
C PRO A 181 5.94 -3.60 44.05
N GLY A 182 6.13 -4.92 43.96
CA GLY A 182 5.24 -5.90 44.55
C GLY A 182 5.13 -5.71 46.07
N GLN A 183 3.90 -5.66 46.57
CA GLN A 183 3.65 -5.78 48.01
C GLN A 183 3.85 -7.24 48.45
N PRO A 184 4.30 -7.47 49.71
CA PRO A 184 4.61 -8.79 50.26
C PRO A 184 3.40 -9.72 50.37
#